data_AF-A0AAN6H0Y2-F1
#
_entry.id   AF-A0AAN6H0Y2-F1
#
_cell.length_a   1.000
_cell.length_b   1.000
_cell.length_c   1.000
_cell.angle_alpha   90.00
_cell.angle_beta   90.00
_cell.angle_gamma   90.00
#
_symmetry.space_group_name_H-M   'P 1'
#
loop_
_entity.id
_entity.type
_entity.pdbx_description
1 polymer ?
#
loop_
_entity_poly.entity_id
_entity_poly.type
_entity_poly.pdbx_seq_one_letter_code
_entity_poly.pdbx_strand_id
1 'polypeptide(L)'
;MATSTQTPEQRELALIGKVELRIALADSAPKLEAILKTYLAPLLLKLSSEHVDVRNKLISICQHISTRIKPQSIQLPVAALIKQFKDQESPLVRHFDLLYIQQGVDRLSARDKAELLPVLVGGISKSGSQGSQIFNLLLRLLESFTLPPRGSKEDLGMRQQFEVTDHDASYLASWLGKFILFVPQKGTATTCPGLNAEDF
;
A
#
# COMPACT_ATOMS: atom_id res chain seq x y z
N MET A 1 32.77 19.15 -28.93
CA MET A 1 31.37 19.09 -28.48
C MET A 1 31.37 18.70 -27.01
N ALA A 2 30.99 19.61 -26.11
CA ALA A 2 31.03 19.36 -24.68
C ALA A 2 29.91 18.38 -24.29
N THR A 3 30.28 17.18 -23.85
CA THR A 3 29.35 16.28 -23.15
C THR A 3 28.98 16.94 -21.83
N SER A 4 27.79 17.53 -21.76
CA SER A 4 27.21 18.03 -20.52
C SER A 4 26.97 16.85 -19.58
N THR A 5 27.89 16.63 -18.65
CA THR A 5 27.75 15.65 -17.58
C THR A 5 26.62 16.12 -16.66
N GLN A 6 25.38 15.72 -16.96
CA GLN A 6 24.24 16.00 -16.08
C GLN A 6 24.53 15.51 -14.67
N THR A 7 24.25 16.34 -13.67
CA THR A 7 24.36 15.97 -12.26
C THR A 7 23.38 14.82 -11.94
N PRO A 8 23.62 14.02 -10.89
CA PRO A 8 22.69 12.97 -10.46
C PRO A 8 21.26 13.50 -10.28
N GLU A 9 21.11 14.64 -9.61
CA GLU A 9 19.84 15.35 -9.45
C GLU A 9 19.15 15.67 -10.78
N GLN A 10 19.88 16.24 -11.74
CA GLN A 10 19.33 16.56 -13.07
C GLN A 10 18.89 15.31 -13.82
N ARG A 11 19.60 14.19 -13.66
CA ARG A 11 19.20 12.90 -14.26
C ARG A 11 17.91 12.37 -13.63
N GLU A 12 17.79 12.43 -12.31
CA GLU A 12 16.55 12.02 -11.62
C GLU A 12 15.37 12.88 -12.06
N LEU A 13 15.51 14.21 -12.03
CA LEU A 13 14.48 15.14 -12.47
C LEU A 13 14.08 14.90 -13.93
N ALA A 14 15.05 14.63 -14.82
CA ALA A 14 14.77 14.33 -16.21
C ALA A 14 13.98 13.01 -16.39
N LEU A 15 14.30 11.97 -15.63
CA LEU A 15 13.57 10.70 -15.67
C LEU A 15 12.15 10.85 -15.13
N ILE A 16 12.00 11.57 -14.02
CA ILE A 16 10.70 11.87 -13.41
C ILE A 16 9.85 12.71 -14.35
N GLY A 17 10.42 13.74 -14.97
CA GLY A 17 9.72 14.58 -15.95
C GLY A 17 9.24 13.78 -17.17
N LYS A 18 10.00 12.77 -17.62
CA LYS A 18 9.53 11.86 -18.69
C LYS A 18 8.32 11.04 -18.27
N VAL A 19 8.30 10.52 -17.05
CA VAL A 19 7.16 9.76 -16.52
C VAL A 19 5.96 10.68 -16.30
N GLU A 20 6.16 11.86 -15.73
CA GLU A 20 5.12 12.89 -15.57
C GLU A 20 4.49 13.26 -16.91
N LEU A 21 5.31 13.50 -17.95
CA LEU A 21 4.80 13.81 -19.29
C LEU A 21 3.96 12.66 -19.85
N ARG A 22 4.41 11.40 -19.70
CA ARG A 22 3.61 10.23 -20.12
C ARG A 22 2.28 10.17 -19.41
N ILE A 23 2.28 10.40 -18.09
CA ILE A 23 1.04 10.49 -17.31
C ILE A 23 0.17 11.60 -17.88
N ALA A 24 0.69 12.83 -18.02
CA ALA A 24 -0.05 13.99 -18.52
C ALA A 24 -0.67 13.78 -19.91
N LEU A 25 0.06 13.12 -20.82
CA LEU A 25 -0.39 12.81 -22.18
C LEU A 25 -1.39 11.66 -22.28
N ALA A 26 -1.66 10.94 -21.18
CA ALA A 26 -2.68 9.90 -21.18
C ALA A 26 -4.07 10.52 -21.37
N ASP A 27 -4.63 10.41 -22.56
CA ASP A 27 -5.93 10.99 -22.95
C ASP A 27 -7.16 10.17 -22.50
N SER A 28 -6.94 8.97 -21.94
CA SER A 28 -8.00 8.01 -21.62
C SER A 28 -7.66 7.21 -20.36
N ALA A 29 -8.70 6.76 -19.65
CA ALA A 29 -8.55 6.00 -18.41
C ALA A 29 -7.73 4.71 -18.58
N PRO A 30 -7.93 3.88 -19.63
CA PRO A 30 -7.12 2.67 -19.83
C PRO A 30 -5.64 2.97 -20.09
N LYS A 31 -5.32 4.04 -20.82
CA LYS A 31 -3.91 4.45 -21.03
C LYS A 31 -3.27 4.90 -19.73
N LEU A 32 -3.98 5.71 -18.94
CA LEU A 32 -3.50 6.15 -17.63
C LEU A 32 -3.29 4.95 -16.69
N GLU A 33 -4.23 4.01 -16.66
CA GLU A 33 -4.12 2.77 -15.90
C GLU A 33 -2.86 1.98 -16.28
N ALA A 34 -2.62 1.74 -17.57
CA ALA A 34 -1.43 1.01 -18.03
C ALA A 34 -0.11 1.69 -17.60
N ILE A 35 -0.08 3.02 -17.68
CA ILE A 35 1.07 3.82 -17.23
C ILE A 35 1.26 3.68 -15.72
N LEU A 36 0.20 3.84 -14.93
CA LEU A 36 0.28 3.74 -13.47
C LEU A 36 0.65 2.33 -13.01
N LYS A 37 0.12 1.28 -13.65
CA LYS A 37 0.51 -0.11 -13.38
C LYS A 37 2.00 -0.36 -13.56
N THR A 38 2.63 0.33 -14.51
CA THR A 38 4.05 0.17 -14.82
C THR A 38 4.94 1.05 -13.95
N TYR A 39 4.54 2.30 -13.74
CA TYR A 39 5.44 3.34 -13.23
C TYR A 39 5.13 3.83 -11.83
N LEU A 40 3.93 3.59 -11.28
CA LEU A 40 3.53 4.21 -10.01
C LEU A 40 4.46 3.79 -8.86
N ALA A 41 4.61 2.49 -8.61
CA ALA A 41 5.48 2.00 -7.52
C ALA A 41 6.95 2.47 -7.69
N PRO A 42 7.64 2.24 -8.84
CA PRO A 42 8.99 2.75 -9.06
C PRO A 42 9.14 4.27 -8.94
N LEU A 43 8.11 5.03 -9.32
CA LEU A 43 8.09 6.49 -9.19
C LEU A 43 8.08 6.89 -7.72
N LEU A 44 7.25 6.24 -6.89
CA LEU A 44 7.15 6.54 -5.46
C LEU A 44 8.46 6.30 -4.71
N LEU A 45 9.29 5.32 -5.10
CA LEU A 45 10.62 5.12 -4.52
C LEU A 45 11.51 6.37 -4.59
N LYS A 46 11.28 7.26 -5.57
CA LYS A 46 12.03 8.51 -5.70
C LYS A 46 11.66 9.58 -4.67
N LEU A 47 10.60 9.37 -3.88
CA LEU A 47 10.33 10.18 -2.68
C LEU A 47 11.41 10.02 -1.60
N SER A 48 12.25 8.98 -1.68
CA SER A 48 13.43 8.81 -0.82
C SER A 48 14.72 9.40 -1.39
N SER A 49 14.66 10.13 -2.52
CA SER A 49 15.84 10.81 -3.07
C SER A 49 16.45 11.78 -2.06
N GLU A 50 17.77 11.91 -2.06
CA GLU A 50 18.50 12.88 -1.21
C GLU A 50 18.22 14.34 -1.61
N HIS A 51 17.83 14.57 -2.87
CA HIS A 51 17.56 15.89 -3.43
C HIS A 51 16.14 16.37 -3.09
N VAL A 52 16.05 17.53 -2.43
CA VAL A 52 14.77 18.15 -2.01
C VAL A 52 13.88 18.44 -3.22
N ASP A 53 14.46 18.97 -4.30
CA ASP A 53 13.70 19.35 -5.50
C ASP A 53 13.08 18.15 -6.20
N VAL A 54 13.77 17.01 -6.20
CA VAL A 54 13.24 15.73 -6.68
C VAL A 54 12.01 15.31 -5.85
N ARG A 55 12.11 15.36 -4.52
CA ARG A 55 10.99 15.00 -3.63
C ARG A 55 9.79 15.93 -3.81
N ASN A 56 10.02 17.24 -3.86
CA ASN A 56 8.96 18.24 -4.06
C ASN A 56 8.24 18.05 -5.40
N LYS A 57 9.00 17.78 -6.47
CA LYS A 57 8.43 17.50 -7.79
C LYS A 57 7.57 16.23 -7.76
N LEU A 58 8.02 15.17 -7.09
CA LEU A 58 7.28 13.94 -6.91
C LEU A 58 5.97 14.14 -6.15
N ILE A 59 5.98 14.93 -5.07
CA ILE A 59 4.77 15.24 -4.30
C ILE A 59 3.73 15.93 -5.20
N SER A 60 4.16 16.90 -6.02
CA SER A 60 3.27 17.56 -7.00
C SER A 60 2.71 16.56 -8.03
N ILE A 61 3.53 15.65 -8.54
CA ILE A 61 3.08 14.60 -9.47
C ILE A 61 2.05 13.69 -8.78
N CYS A 62 2.28 13.29 -7.54
CA CYS A 62 1.34 12.47 -6.77
C CYS A 62 -0.01 13.18 -6.57
N GLN A 63 -0.01 14.50 -6.31
CA GLN A 63 -1.25 15.29 -6.24
C GLN A 63 -2.01 15.30 -7.57
N HIS A 64 -1.31 15.43 -8.70
CA HIS A 64 -1.90 15.35 -10.03
C HIS A 64 -2.48 13.97 -10.31
N ILE A 65 -1.75 12.89 -9.99
CA ILE A 65 -2.23 11.51 -10.11
C ILE A 65 -3.51 11.35 -9.27
N SER A 66 -3.47 11.69 -7.99
CA SER A 66 -4.60 11.56 -7.05
C SER A 66 -5.86 12.26 -7.55
N THR A 67 -5.72 13.41 -8.20
CA THR A 67 -6.85 14.13 -8.80
C THR A 67 -7.42 13.38 -10.00
N ARG A 68 -6.57 12.82 -10.86
CA ARG A 68 -6.97 12.13 -12.08
C ARG A 68 -7.54 10.74 -11.87
N ILE A 69 -7.15 10.07 -10.78
CA ILE A 69 -7.67 8.76 -10.41
C ILE A 69 -8.91 8.84 -9.52
N LYS A 70 -9.46 10.04 -9.24
CA LYS A 70 -10.74 10.20 -8.53
C LYS A 70 -11.88 9.39 -9.19
N PRO A 71 -12.00 9.33 -10.53
CA PRO A 71 -12.91 8.37 -11.16
C PRO A 71 -12.51 6.94 -10.78
N GLN A 72 -13.46 6.16 -10.27
CA GLN A 72 -13.22 4.80 -9.78
C GLN A 72 -12.96 3.77 -10.89
N SER A 73 -12.87 4.18 -12.16
CA SER A 73 -12.64 3.31 -13.31
C SER A 73 -11.17 2.91 -13.52
N ILE A 74 -10.23 3.56 -12.84
CA ILE A 74 -8.79 3.31 -13.02
C ILE A 74 -8.30 2.36 -11.92
N GLN A 75 -7.79 1.19 -12.31
CA GLN A 75 -7.17 0.22 -11.41
C GLN A 75 -5.73 0.62 -11.08
N LEU A 76 -5.35 0.46 -9.81
CA LEU A 76 -3.99 0.73 -9.35
C LEU A 76 -3.21 -0.56 -9.14
N PRO A 77 -1.87 -0.55 -9.20
CA PRO A 77 -1.04 -1.73 -8.96
C PRO A 77 -0.93 -2.05 -7.45
N VAL A 78 -2.05 -2.36 -6.80
CA VAL A 78 -2.15 -2.52 -5.34
C VAL A 78 -1.18 -3.58 -4.80
N ALA A 79 -1.04 -4.72 -5.48
CA ALA A 79 -0.10 -5.77 -5.08
C ALA A 79 1.36 -5.27 -5.03
N ALA A 80 1.77 -4.49 -6.04
CA ALA A 80 3.12 -3.94 -6.10
C ALA A 80 3.35 -2.89 -4.99
N LEU A 81 2.34 -2.05 -4.73
CA LEU A 81 2.39 -1.06 -3.66
C LEU A 81 2.46 -1.70 -2.26
N ILE A 82 1.72 -2.80 -2.02
CA ILE A 82 1.79 -3.53 -0.74
C ILE A 82 3.19 -4.09 -0.51
N LYS A 83 3.80 -4.70 -1.55
CA LYS A 83 5.18 -5.21 -1.47
C LYS A 83 6.15 -4.08 -1.18
N GLN A 84 6.07 -2.99 -1.94
CA GLN A 84 6.91 -1.82 -1.75
C GLN A 84 6.80 -1.23 -0.34
N PHE A 85 5.58 -1.07 0.18
CA PHE A 85 5.35 -0.57 1.53
C PHE A 85 6.07 -1.37 2.62
N LYS A 86 6.21 -2.70 2.42
CA LYS A 86 6.88 -3.61 3.37
C LYS A 86 8.39 -3.61 3.26
N ASP A 87 8.91 -3.26 2.09
CA ASP A 87 10.34 -3.26 1.79
C ASP A 87 10.98 -1.89 2.03
N GLN A 88 10.17 -0.83 2.17
CA GLN A 88 10.63 0.54 2.33
C GLN A 88 10.46 1.05 3.76
N GLU A 89 11.49 1.73 4.28
CA GLU A 89 11.46 2.37 5.60
C GLU A 89 11.17 3.87 5.53
N SER A 90 11.26 4.47 4.34
CA SER A 90 11.03 5.91 4.17
C SER A 90 9.58 6.28 4.50
N PRO A 91 9.34 7.17 5.49
CA PRO A 91 7.97 7.54 5.88
C PRO A 91 7.16 8.13 4.73
N LEU A 92 7.83 8.88 3.84
CA LEU A 92 7.17 9.52 2.70
C LEU A 92 6.73 8.51 1.64
N VAL A 93 7.58 7.51 1.33
CA VAL A 93 7.21 6.42 0.41
C VAL A 93 6.06 5.62 0.98
N ARG A 94 6.18 5.18 2.24
CA ARG A 94 5.14 4.39 2.92
C ARG A 94 3.80 5.12 3.00
N HIS A 95 3.83 6.44 3.21
CA HIS A 95 2.62 7.27 3.22
C HIS A 95 1.88 7.23 1.88
N PHE A 96 2.58 7.48 0.77
CA PHE A 96 1.96 7.47 -0.55
C PHE A 96 1.59 6.06 -1.02
N ASP A 97 2.38 5.03 -0.69
CA ASP A 97 2.00 3.64 -0.95
C ASP A 97 0.67 3.32 -0.28
N LEU A 98 0.54 3.60 1.01
CA LEU A 98 -0.69 3.33 1.76
C LEU A 98 -1.88 4.11 1.21
N LEU A 99 -1.70 5.38 0.86
CA LEU A 99 -2.74 6.21 0.24
C LEU A 99 -3.26 5.56 -1.05
N TYR A 100 -2.38 5.13 -1.94
CA TYR A 100 -2.79 4.52 -3.20
C TYR A 100 -3.28 3.08 -3.05
N ILE A 101 -2.80 2.33 -2.05
CA ILE A 101 -3.37 1.03 -1.69
C ILE A 101 -4.83 1.19 -1.24
N GLN A 102 -5.09 2.13 -0.33
CA GLN A 102 -6.44 2.38 0.19
C GLN A 102 -7.39 2.85 -0.92
N GLN A 103 -6.93 3.72 -1.82
CA GLN A 103 -7.74 4.17 -2.95
C GLN A 103 -7.95 3.09 -4.01
N GLY A 104 -6.99 2.19 -4.19
CA GLY A 104 -7.01 1.16 -5.22
C GLY A 104 -7.80 -0.08 -4.83
N VAL A 105 -7.74 -0.50 -3.56
CA VAL A 105 -8.32 -1.76 -3.12
C VAL A 105 -9.84 -1.82 -3.31
N ASP A 106 -10.53 -0.71 -3.09
CA ASP A 106 -12.00 -0.66 -3.20
C ASP A 106 -12.49 -0.83 -4.65
N ARG A 107 -11.60 -0.66 -5.64
CA ARG A 107 -11.89 -0.76 -7.08
C ARG A 107 -11.71 -2.19 -7.61
N LEU A 108 -11.06 -3.06 -6.86
CA LEU A 108 -10.73 -4.42 -7.28
C LEU A 108 -11.95 -5.32 -7.23
N SER A 109 -11.98 -6.32 -8.12
CA SER A 109 -12.98 -7.39 -8.06
C SER A 109 -12.79 -8.23 -6.79
N ALA A 110 -13.83 -8.95 -6.36
CA ALA A 110 -13.72 -9.85 -5.21
C ALA A 110 -12.59 -10.89 -5.38
N ARG A 111 -12.42 -11.39 -6.61
CA ARG A 111 -11.32 -12.29 -6.96
C ARG A 111 -9.95 -11.63 -6.72
N ASP A 112 -9.75 -10.44 -7.27
CA ASP A 112 -8.45 -9.76 -7.15
C ASP A 112 -8.15 -9.38 -5.69
N LYS A 113 -9.18 -9.01 -4.91
CA LYS A 113 -9.05 -8.79 -3.45
C LYS A 113 -8.61 -10.06 -2.72
N ALA A 114 -9.18 -11.21 -3.06
CA ALA A 114 -8.78 -12.48 -2.46
C ALA A 114 -7.31 -12.84 -2.79
N GLU A 115 -6.87 -12.56 -4.03
CA GLU A 115 -5.48 -12.76 -4.46
C GLU A 115 -4.48 -11.79 -3.76
N LEU A 116 -4.93 -10.66 -3.21
CA LEU A 116 -4.10 -9.75 -2.42
C LEU A 116 -3.86 -10.22 -0.99
N LEU A 117 -4.73 -11.06 -0.43
CA LEU A 117 -4.65 -11.45 0.98
C LEU A 117 -3.29 -12.08 1.35
N PRO A 118 -2.74 -13.06 0.59
CA PRO A 118 -1.42 -13.63 0.89
C PRO A 118 -0.33 -12.56 0.81
N VAL A 119 -0.43 -11.67 -0.19
CA VAL A 119 0.53 -10.57 -0.40
C VAL A 119 0.51 -9.59 0.76
N LEU A 120 -0.64 -9.37 1.43
CA LEU A 120 -0.75 -8.49 2.59
C LEU A 120 -0.33 -9.18 3.89
N VAL A 121 -0.65 -10.46 4.06
CA VAL A 121 -0.44 -11.19 5.31
C VAL A 121 1.04 -11.56 5.52
N GLY A 122 1.75 -12.00 4.47
CA GLY A 122 3.20 -12.30 4.59
C GLY A 122 4.00 -11.02 4.88
N GLY A 123 4.69 -10.93 6.02
CA GLY A 123 5.42 -9.71 6.41
C GLY A 123 4.54 -8.58 6.95
N ILE A 124 3.28 -8.85 7.32
CA ILE A 124 2.37 -7.84 7.90
C ILE A 124 2.92 -7.20 9.18
N SER A 125 3.78 -7.90 9.91
CA SER A 125 4.42 -7.37 11.10
C SER A 125 5.33 -6.16 10.85
N LYS A 126 5.76 -5.94 9.60
CA LYS A 126 6.53 -4.76 9.18
C LYS A 126 5.70 -3.47 9.08
N SER A 127 4.42 -3.50 9.43
CA SER A 127 3.51 -2.35 9.28
C SER A 127 3.89 -1.12 10.12
N GLY A 128 4.70 -1.28 11.17
CA GLY A 128 5.20 -0.18 11.98
C GLY A 128 4.07 0.70 12.54
N SER A 129 4.24 2.03 12.43
CA SER A 129 3.25 3.01 12.88
C SER A 129 1.94 3.02 12.07
N GLN A 130 1.91 2.33 10.92
CA GLN A 130 0.72 2.23 10.06
C GLN A 130 -0.06 0.92 10.29
N GLY A 131 0.17 0.27 11.45
CA GLY A 131 -0.41 -1.02 11.80
C GLY A 131 -1.95 -1.04 11.75
N SER A 132 -2.60 0.00 12.26
CA SER A 132 -4.07 0.08 12.27
C SER A 132 -4.65 0.19 10.87
N GLN A 133 -4.03 0.97 9.98
CA GLN A 133 -4.47 1.10 8.60
C GLN A 133 -4.24 -0.18 7.79
N ILE A 134 -3.13 -0.88 8.02
CA ILE A 134 -2.86 -2.18 7.39
C ILE A 134 -3.81 -3.26 7.93
N PHE A 135 -4.10 -3.25 9.23
CA PHE A 135 -5.08 -4.16 9.80
C PHE A 135 -6.49 -3.89 9.27
N ASN A 136 -6.89 -2.62 9.12
CA ASN A 136 -8.15 -2.28 8.46
C ASN A 136 -8.21 -2.77 7.00
N LEU A 137 -7.10 -2.65 6.27
CA LEU A 137 -7.00 -3.22 4.92
C LEU A 137 -7.17 -4.74 4.93
N LEU A 138 -6.56 -5.44 5.90
CA LEU A 138 -6.75 -6.88 6.08
C LEU A 138 -8.22 -7.24 6.25
N LEU A 139 -8.95 -6.55 7.14
CA LEU A 139 -10.38 -6.78 7.36
C LEU A 139 -11.19 -6.64 6.06
N ARG A 140 -10.90 -5.61 5.24
CA ARG A 140 -11.56 -5.41 3.94
C ARG A 140 -11.25 -6.52 2.93
N LEU A 141 -10.03 -7.08 2.94
CA LEU A 141 -9.68 -8.20 2.06
C LEU A 141 -10.32 -9.51 2.50
N LEU A 142 -10.51 -9.72 3.81
CA LEU A 142 -11.14 -10.92 4.37
C LEU A 142 -12.59 -11.09 3.88
N GLU A 143 -13.31 -10.01 3.58
CA GLU A 143 -14.68 -10.08 3.04
C GLU A 143 -14.76 -10.86 1.71
N SER A 144 -13.68 -10.87 0.93
CA SER A 144 -13.62 -11.57 -0.36
C SER A 144 -12.92 -12.93 -0.29
N PHE A 145 -12.38 -13.30 0.87
CA PHE A 145 -11.59 -14.51 1.04
C PHE A 145 -12.45 -15.67 1.55
N THR A 146 -12.33 -16.82 0.90
CA THR A 146 -13.02 -18.05 1.32
C THR A 146 -12.10 -18.86 2.22
N LEU A 147 -12.44 -18.95 3.50
CA LEU A 147 -11.67 -19.74 4.46
C LEU A 147 -11.74 -21.24 4.10
N PRO A 148 -10.60 -21.93 4.00
CA PRO A 148 -10.59 -23.37 3.76
C PRO A 148 -11.19 -24.10 4.98
N PRO A 149 -11.80 -25.29 4.77
CA PRO A 149 -12.27 -26.12 5.88
C PRO A 149 -11.13 -26.45 6.85
N ARG A 150 -11.38 -26.33 8.15
CA ARG A 150 -10.36 -26.62 9.17
C ARG A 150 -9.86 -28.06 9.05
N GLY A 151 -8.54 -28.23 9.05
CA GLY A 151 -7.86 -29.53 8.90
C GLY A 151 -7.79 -30.03 7.45
N SER A 152 -8.27 -29.28 6.46
CA SER A 152 -8.03 -29.57 5.05
C SER A 152 -6.55 -29.40 4.68
N LYS A 153 -6.14 -29.94 3.53
CA LYS A 153 -4.78 -29.77 3.03
C LYS A 153 -4.46 -28.30 2.78
N GLU A 154 -5.46 -27.55 2.30
CA GLU A 154 -5.38 -26.12 2.04
C GLU A 154 -5.20 -25.32 3.34
N ASP A 155 -5.95 -25.65 4.40
CA ASP A 155 -5.82 -25.02 5.73
C ASP A 155 -4.41 -25.27 6.32
N LEU A 156 -3.95 -26.52 6.29
CA LEU A 156 -2.63 -26.89 6.80
C LEU A 156 -1.47 -26.27 6.01
N GLY A 157 -1.65 -26.07 4.70
CA GLY A 157 -0.66 -25.44 3.82
C GLY A 157 -0.70 -23.91 3.80
N MET A 158 -1.77 -23.28 4.30
CA MET A 158 -2.04 -21.85 4.15
C MET A 158 -0.91 -20.99 4.71
N ARG A 159 -0.38 -21.36 5.89
CA ARG A 159 0.71 -20.64 6.53
C ARG A 159 1.96 -20.57 5.64
N GLN A 160 2.32 -21.69 5.00
CA GLN A 160 3.47 -21.76 4.10
C GLN A 160 3.19 -21.01 2.80
N GLN A 161 1.99 -21.18 2.23
CA GLN A 161 1.57 -20.50 1.01
C GLN A 161 1.57 -18.97 1.15
N PHE A 162 1.21 -18.46 2.33
CA PHE A 162 1.14 -17.03 2.61
C PHE A 162 2.46 -16.48 3.16
N GLU A 163 3.49 -17.33 3.26
CA GLU A 163 4.83 -16.97 3.77
C GLU A 163 4.78 -16.32 5.15
N VAL A 164 3.89 -16.82 6.04
CA VAL A 164 3.64 -16.22 7.36
C VAL A 164 4.67 -16.70 8.37
N THR A 165 5.51 -15.76 8.82
CA THR A 165 6.50 -15.99 9.89
C THR A 165 5.83 -16.08 11.26
N ASP A 166 6.54 -16.60 12.28
CA ASP A 166 6.03 -16.61 13.66
C ASP A 166 5.76 -15.19 14.17
N HIS A 167 6.57 -14.22 13.75
CA HIS A 167 6.40 -12.81 14.10
C HIS A 167 5.14 -12.22 13.46
N ASP A 168 4.87 -12.54 12.19
CA ASP A 168 3.62 -12.14 11.52
C ASP A 168 2.39 -12.77 12.20
N ALA A 169 2.47 -14.06 12.55
CA ALA A 169 1.38 -14.77 13.23
C ALA A 169 1.09 -14.15 14.61
N SER A 170 2.12 -13.88 15.41
CA SER A 170 1.99 -13.22 16.72
C SER A 170 1.41 -11.81 16.59
N TYR A 171 1.92 -11.03 15.62
CA TYR A 171 1.42 -9.69 15.32
C TYR A 171 -0.06 -9.71 14.95
N LEU A 172 -0.46 -10.59 14.03
CA LEU A 172 -1.86 -10.78 13.63
C LEU A 172 -2.74 -11.21 14.80
N ALA A 173 -2.29 -12.17 15.61
CA ALA A 173 -3.03 -12.65 16.77
C ALA A 173 -3.27 -11.51 17.78
N SER A 174 -2.28 -10.63 18.00
CA SER A 174 -2.44 -9.46 18.86
C SER A 174 -3.50 -8.48 18.33
N TRP A 175 -3.47 -8.15 17.03
CA TRP A 175 -4.46 -7.26 16.41
C TRP A 175 -5.86 -7.85 16.39
N LEU A 176 -6.00 -9.14 16.07
CA LEU A 176 -7.28 -9.84 16.12
C LEU A 176 -7.82 -9.91 17.54
N GLY A 177 -6.95 -10.18 18.53
CA GLY A 177 -7.31 -10.12 19.95
C GLY A 177 -7.83 -8.75 20.33
N LYS A 178 -7.12 -7.67 19.95
CA LYS A 178 -7.55 -6.29 20.19
C LYS A 178 -8.91 -6.01 19.55
N PHE A 179 -9.11 -6.43 18.31
CA PHE A 179 -10.36 -6.25 17.58
C PHE A 179 -11.54 -6.98 18.21
N ILE A 180 -11.33 -8.21 18.69
CA ILE A 180 -12.36 -9.00 19.39
C ILE A 180 -12.74 -8.36 20.73
N LEU A 181 -11.76 -7.79 21.43
CA LEU A 181 -11.95 -7.11 22.72
C LEU A 181 -12.43 -5.66 22.57
N PHE A 182 -12.40 -5.09 21.36
CA PHE A 182 -12.75 -3.71 21.11
C PHE A 182 -14.25 -3.48 21.32
N VAL A 183 -14.58 -2.55 22.21
CA VAL A 183 -15.95 -2.09 22.45
C VAL A 183 -16.07 -0.65 21.99
N PRO A 184 -16.85 -0.36 20.92
CA PRO A 184 -17.04 1.00 20.43
C PRO A 184 -17.55 1.93 21.53
N GLN A 185 -16.79 2.98 21.83
CA GLN A 185 -17.20 4.00 22.78
C GLN A 185 -17.88 5.17 22.06
N LYS A 186 -18.86 5.79 22.72
CA LYS A 186 -19.44 7.06 22.26
C LYS A 186 -18.65 8.22 22.83
N GLY A 187 -18.41 9.26 22.02
CA GLY A 187 -17.72 10.48 22.45
C GLY A 187 -16.20 10.38 22.32
N THR A 188 -15.46 11.08 23.19
CA THR A 188 -14.00 11.22 23.14
C THR A 188 -13.26 10.28 24.08
N ALA A 189 -13.87 9.18 24.50
CA ALA A 189 -13.24 8.21 25.39
C ALA A 189 -12.03 7.55 24.69
N THR A 190 -10.89 7.53 25.36
CA THR A 190 -9.62 6.95 24.86
C THR A 190 -9.33 5.58 25.47
N THR A 191 -10.35 4.93 26.02
CA THR A 191 -10.28 3.59 26.63
C THR A 191 -11.61 2.87 26.40
N CYS A 192 -11.59 1.54 26.30
CA CYS A 192 -12.80 0.73 26.35
C CYS A 192 -12.62 -0.46 27.28
N PRO A 193 -13.71 -1.03 27.82
CA PRO A 193 -13.64 -2.32 28.50
C PRO A 193 -13.01 -3.35 27.56
N GLY A 194 -11.89 -3.96 27.97
CA GLY A 194 -11.17 -4.97 27.18
C GLY A 194 -9.85 -4.52 26.55
N LEU A 195 -9.60 -3.20 26.42
CA LEU A 195 -8.32 -2.65 25.95
C LEU A 195 -7.75 -1.65 26.96
N ASN A 196 -6.42 -1.60 27.06
CA ASN A 196 -5.75 -0.54 27.82
C ASN A 196 -5.68 0.76 26.99
N ALA A 197 -5.26 1.86 27.61
CA ALA A 197 -5.17 3.16 26.94
C ALA A 197 -4.09 3.22 25.83
N GLU A 198 -3.13 2.31 25.84
CA GLU A 198 -2.05 2.23 24.84
C GLU A 198 -2.50 1.46 23.58
N ASP A 199 -3.56 0.65 23.71
CA ASP A 199 -4.12 -0.19 22.66
C ASP A 199 -5.31 0.45 21.92
N PHE A 200 -5.84 1.56 22.43
CA PHE A 200 -6.99 2.30 21.90
C PHE A 200 -6.59 3.33 20.85
#